data_AF-A0A433A961-F1
#
_entry.id   AF-A0A433A961-F1
#
_cell.length_a   1.000
_cell.length_b   1.000
_cell.length_c   1.000
_cell.angle_alpha   90.00
_cell.angle_beta   90.00
_cell.angle_gamma   90.00
#
_symmetry.space_group_name_H-M   'P 1'
#
loop_
_entity.id
_entity.type
_entity.pdbx_description
1 polymer ?
#
loop_
_entity_poly.entity_id
_entity_poly.type
_entity_poly.pdbx_seq_one_letter_code
_entity_poly.pdbx_strand_id
1 'polypeptide(L)' 'MRTHGYSASELSSFYAALDCAVREAAERNLEVSIPDMVRRLFQAAEDGERDRACLVEAMFRRAGRASAAA' A
#
# COMPACT_ATOMS: atom_id res chain seq x y z
N MET A 1 -3.50 -2.57 -23.32
CA MET A 1 -3.79 -1.22 -22.80
C MET A 1 -3.05 -1.03 -21.49
N ARG A 2 -2.38 0.10 -21.31
CA ARG A 2 -1.77 0.52 -20.05
C ARG A 2 -2.56 1.72 -19.53
N THR A 3 -3.05 1.64 -18.31
CA THR A 3 -3.78 2.74 -17.66
C THR A 3 -2.83 3.32 -16.63
N HIS A 4 -2.46 4.59 -16.77
CA HIS A 4 -1.48 5.27 -15.90
C HIS A 4 -0.13 4.53 -15.75
N GLY A 5 0.35 3.88 -16.81
CA GLY A 5 1.62 3.14 -16.79
C GLY A 5 1.53 1.69 -16.29
N TYR A 6 0.39 1.29 -15.71
CA TYR A 6 0.16 -0.06 -15.19
C TYR A 6 -0.68 -0.91 -16.15
N SER A 7 -0.40 -2.21 -16.21
CA SER A 7 -1.23 -3.21 -16.87
C SER A 7 -2.46 -3.55 -16.02
N ALA A 8 -3.50 -4.11 -16.66
CA ALA A 8 -4.69 -4.57 -15.96
C ALA A 8 -4.37 -5.62 -14.88
N SER A 9 -3.37 -6.47 -15.13
CA SER A 9 -2.89 -7.47 -14.18
C SER A 9 -2.27 -6.81 -12.94
N GLU A 10 -1.45 -5.78 -13.13
CA GLU A 10 -0.84 -5.01 -12.02
C GLU A 10 -1.90 -4.28 -11.19
N LEU A 11 -2.88 -3.65 -11.84
CA LEU A 11 -4.00 -2.99 -11.15
C LEU A 11 -4.84 -3.98 -10.33
N SER A 12 -5.07 -5.18 -10.87
CA SER A 12 -5.78 -6.24 -10.14
C SER A 12 -5.00 -6.71 -8.91
N SER A 13 -3.67 -6.88 -9.05
CA SER A 13 -2.80 -7.21 -7.92
C SER A 13 -2.78 -6.12 -6.85
N PHE A 14 -2.77 -4.85 -7.24
CA PHE A 14 -2.84 -3.72 -6.31
C PHE A 14 -4.17 -3.67 -5.56
N TYR A 15 -5.28 -3.93 -6.26
CA TYR A 15 -6.59 -4.02 -5.62
C TYR A 15 -6.65 -5.18 -4.60
N ALA A 16 -6.10 -6.34 -4.95
CA ALA A 16 -6.03 -7.49 -4.04
C ALA A 16 -5.10 -7.26 -2.84
N ALA A 17 -4.07 -6.44 -2.98
CA ALA A 17 -3.22 -5.98 -1.87
C ALA A 17 -3.99 -5.02 -0.96
N LEU A 18 -4.69 -4.04 -1.55
CA LEU A 18 -5.47 -3.06 -0.80
C LEU A 18 -6.62 -3.70 -0.03
N ASP A 19 -7.39 -4.61 -0.65
CA ASP A 19 -8.47 -5.34 0.01
C ASP A 19 -7.96 -6.13 1.22
N CYS A 20 -6.82 -6.81 1.07
CA CYS A 20 -6.18 -7.54 2.16
C CYS A 20 -5.79 -6.60 3.31
N ALA A 21 -5.17 -5.46 2.98
CA ALA A 21 -4.74 -4.49 3.97
C ALA A 21 -5.94 -3.83 4.67
N VAL A 22 -7.03 -3.53 3.96
CA VAL A 22 -8.24 -2.97 4.59
C VAL A 22 -8.88 -3.99 5.54
N ARG A 23 -8.95 -5.27 5.14
CA ARG A 23 -9.45 -6.34 6.01
C ARG A 23 -8.59 -6.53 7.25
N GLU A 24 -7.26 -6.57 7.10
CA GLU A 24 -6.35 -6.66 8.24
C GLU A 24 -6.44 -5.44 9.16
N ALA A 25 -6.61 -4.23 8.61
CA ALA A 25 -6.84 -3.03 9.41
C ALA A 25 -8.13 -3.13 10.23
N ALA A 26 -9.20 -3.64 9.62
CA ALA A 26 -10.48 -3.85 10.28
C ALA A 26 -10.39 -4.94 11.38
N GLU A 27 -9.76 -6.08 11.10
CA GLU A 27 -9.58 -7.17 12.08
C GLU A 27 -8.73 -6.73 13.29
N ARG A 28 -7.73 -5.88 13.04
CA ARG A 28 -6.79 -5.40 14.07
C ARG A 28 -7.21 -4.08 14.71
N ASN A 29 -8.40 -3.55 14.39
CA ASN A 29 -8.90 -2.25 14.84
C ASN A 29 -7.86 -1.12 14.66
N LEU A 30 -7.14 -1.14 13.53
CA LEU A 30 -6.15 -0.12 13.23
C LEU A 30 -6.84 1.11 12.63
N GLU A 31 -6.68 2.26 13.27
CA GLU A 31 -7.08 3.54 12.70
C GLU A 31 -6.08 3.96 11.61
N VAL A 32 -6.26 3.40 10.41
CA VAL A 32 -5.50 3.79 9.22
C VAL A 32 -6.46 4.37 8.19
N SER A 33 -6.10 5.54 7.65
CA SER A 33 -6.88 6.16 6.60
C SER A 33 -6.66 5.42 5.27
N ILE A 34 -7.72 4.91 4.66
CA ILE A 34 -7.70 4.28 3.32
C ILE A 34 -6.95 5.15 2.28
N PRO A 35 -7.18 6.47 2.16
CA PRO A 35 -6.41 7.28 1.21
C PRO A 35 -4.91 7.30 1.48
N ASP A 36 -4.46 7.19 2.73
CA ASP A 36 -3.02 7.11 3.05
C ASP A 36 -2.44 5.73 2.69
N MET A 37 -3.22 4.65 2.87
CA MET A 37 -2.83 3.30 2.41
C MET A 37 -2.66 3.26 0.91
N VAL A 38 -3.63 3.81 0.16
CA VAL A 38 -3.58 3.89 -1.30
C VAL A 38 -2.36 4.69 -1.76
N ARG A 39 -2.08 5.84 -1.14
CA ARG A 39 -0.90 6.65 -1.45
C ARG A 39 0.41 5.87 -1.25
N ARG A 40 0.54 5.14 -0.14
CA ARG A 40 1.74 4.32 0.16
C ARG A 40 1.89 3.14 -0.78
N LEU A 41 0.79 2.50 -1.16
CA LEU A 41 0.76 1.42 -2.14
C LEU A 41 1.36 1.88 -3.48
N PHE A 42 0.88 3.01 -3.99
CA PHE A 42 1.38 3.56 -5.24
C PHE A 42 2.82 4.06 -5.12
N GLN A 43 3.21 4.68 -4.00
CA GLN A 43 4.60 5.07 -3.75
C GLN A 43 5.54 3.87 -3.81
N ALA A 44 5.22 2.78 -3.12
CA ALA A 44 6.02 1.56 -3.17
C ALA A 44 6.08 0.96 -4.59
N ALA A 45 4.96 0.99 -5.32
CA ALA A 45 4.95 0.56 -6.72
C ALA A 45 5.83 1.43 -7.62
N GLU A 46 5.88 2.75 -7.38
CA GLU A 46 6.78 3.68 -8.07
C GLU A 46 8.25 3.48 -7.70
N ASP A 47 8.54 3.09 -6.45
CA ASP A 47 9.88 2.70 -6.00
C ASP A 47 10.35 1.34 -6.59
N GLY A 48 9.48 0.65 -7.34
CA GLY A 48 9.77 -0.61 -8.02
C GLY A 48 9.28 -1.85 -7.31
N GLU A 49 8.61 -1.71 -6.15
CA GLU A 49 8.02 -2.84 -5.43
C GLU A 49 6.82 -3.40 -6.19
N ARG A 50 6.84 -4.70 -6.47
CA ARG A 50 5.74 -5.39 -7.17
C ARG A 50 5.22 -6.61 -6.43
N ASP A 51 5.92 -7.01 -5.37
CA ASP A 51 5.48 -8.12 -4.54
C ASP A 51 4.29 -7.71 -3.68
N ARG A 52 3.26 -8.57 -3.65
CA ARG A 52 2.02 -8.29 -2.94
C ARG A 52 2.23 -8.14 -1.43
N ALA A 53 3.07 -8.98 -0.83
CA ALA A 53 3.33 -8.92 0.61
C ALA A 53 4.08 -7.63 0.96
N CYS A 54 5.09 -7.26 0.16
CA CYS A 54 5.84 -6.01 0.32
C CYS A 54 4.94 -4.77 0.18
N LEU A 55 4.01 -4.79 -0.77
CA LEU A 55 3.03 -3.71 -0.96
C LEU A 55 2.06 -3.59 0.23
N VAL A 56 1.57 -4.70 0.77
CA VAL A 56 0.74 -4.71 1.99
C VAL A 56 1.52 -4.18 3.19
N GLU A 57 2.76 -4.62 3.39
CA GLU A 57 3.62 -4.09 4.44
C GLU A 57 3.89 -2.59 4.29
N ALA A 58 4.09 -2.10 3.06
CA ALA A 58 4.29 -0.68 2.79
C ALA A 58 3.08 0.18 3.18
N MET A 59 1.85 -0.34 3.01
CA MET A 59 0.63 0.34 3.45
C MET A 59 0.59 0.50 4.98
N PHE A 60 1.02 -0.53 5.72
CA PHE A 60 1.01 -0.53 7.18
C PHE A 60 2.25 0.07 7.84
N ARG A 61 3.36 0.21 7.11
CA ARG A 61 4.58 0.83 7.61
C ARG A 61 4.26 2.26 8.03
N ARG A 62 4.07 2.47 9.33
CA ARG A 62 3.84 3.78 9.95
C ARG A 62 4.90 4.73 9.38
N ALA A 63 4.51 5.94 8.98
CA ALA A 63 5.41 7.05 8.70
C ALA A 63 6.14 7.45 10.01
N GLY A 64 6.92 6.52 10.57
CA GLY A 64 7.50 6.51 11.90
C GLY A 64 9.02 6.58 11.86
N ARG A 65 9.57 7.28 10.87
CA ARG A 65 10.96 7.79 10.90
C ARG A 65 11.04 9.14 10.21
N ALA A 66 10.37 10.13 10.80
CA ALA A 66 10.70 11.55 10.62
C ALA A 66 10.25 12.33 11.86
N SER A 67 10.72 11.95 13.04
CA SER A 67 10.83 12.83 14.23
C SER A 67 11.53 12.10 15.38
N ALA A 68 12.78 11.69 15.16
CA ALA A 68 13.70 11.31 16.24
C ALA A 68 15.14 11.47 15.73
N ALA A 69 15.52 12.70 15.41
CA ALA A 69 16.89 13.15 15.45
C ALA A 69 16.84 14.52 16.12
N ALA A 70 17.30 14.51 17.36
CA ALA A 70 17.48 15.65 18.25
C ALA A 70 18.60 16.57 17.73
#